data_AF-A0A530Y2C5-F1
#
_entry.id   AF-A0A530Y2C5-F1
#
_cell.length_a   1.000
_cell.length_b   1.000
_cell.length_c   1.000
_cell.angle_alpha   90.00
_cell.angle_beta   90.00
_cell.angle_gamma   90.00
#
_symmetry.space_group_name_H-M   'P 1'
#
loop_
_entity.id
_entity.type
_entity.pdbx_description
1 polymer ?
#
loop_
_entity_poly.entity_id
_entity_poly.type
_entity_poly.pdbx_seq_one_letter_code
_entity_poly.pdbx_strand_id
1 'polypeptide(L)'
;STLATALTERFVENGFQFCVFDPEGDYDGLEGAVRVGDGSSEPTKAQVLDLIEKPDTNVVVNGLALRVNERPGFFADLLPGLGNFRYRTARPHWLVVDEAHHLLPKRRDDTRAILSLELPGTVLITVHPEAISTDALRLVTAVIALGPKA
;
A
#
# COMPACT_ATOMS: atom_id res chain seq x y z
N SER A 1 -9.23 7.45 5.14
CA SER A 1 -10.11 6.83 4.11
C SER A 1 -11.11 5.80 4.67
N THR A 2 -12.43 6.09 4.70
CA THR A 2 -13.46 5.19 5.32
C THR A 2 -13.60 3.82 4.66
N LEU A 3 -13.52 3.73 3.32
CA LEU A 3 -13.63 2.45 2.61
C LEU A 3 -12.48 1.52 2.98
N ALA A 4 -11.27 2.06 3.05
CA ALA A 4 -10.08 1.29 3.32
C ALA A 4 -10.08 0.73 4.74
N THR A 5 -10.47 1.54 5.73
CA THR A 5 -10.65 1.08 7.11
C THR A 5 -11.65 -0.08 7.16
N ALA A 6 -12.83 0.08 6.54
CA ALA A 6 -13.84 -0.97 6.49
C ALA A 6 -13.34 -2.25 5.78
N LEU A 7 -12.56 -2.13 4.71
CA LEU A 7 -11.93 -3.28 4.04
C LEU A 7 -10.92 -3.98 4.96
N THR A 8 -10.07 -3.21 5.64
CA THR A 8 -9.07 -3.78 6.56
C THR A 8 -9.71 -4.49 7.74
N GLU A 9 -10.80 -3.95 8.29
CA GLU A 9 -11.59 -4.64 9.33
C GLU A 9 -12.09 -6.00 8.84
N ARG A 10 -12.63 -6.06 7.62
CA ARG A 10 -13.05 -7.34 7.01
C ARG A 10 -11.89 -8.28 6.76
N PHE A 11 -10.70 -7.78 6.42
CA PHE A 11 -9.51 -8.62 6.31
C PHE A 11 -9.13 -9.24 7.66
N VAL A 12 -9.13 -8.46 8.74
CA VAL A 12 -8.87 -8.96 10.10
C VAL A 12 -9.88 -10.04 10.47
N GLU A 13 -11.18 -9.78 10.31
CA GLU A 13 -12.25 -10.73 10.66
C GLU A 13 -12.13 -12.08 9.94
N ASN A 14 -11.60 -12.09 8.71
CA ASN A 14 -11.42 -13.29 7.91
C ASN A 14 -10.03 -13.92 8.05
N GLY A 15 -9.17 -13.42 8.94
CA GLY A 15 -7.82 -13.94 9.16
C GLY A 15 -6.83 -13.62 8.01
N PHE A 16 -7.12 -12.61 7.20
CA PHE A 16 -6.22 -12.18 6.14
C PHE A 16 -5.20 -11.17 6.67
N GLN A 17 -3.92 -11.52 6.60
CA GLN A 17 -2.84 -10.55 6.71
C GLN A 17 -2.89 -9.49 5.60
N PHE A 18 -2.76 -8.21 5.95
CA PHE A 18 -2.64 -7.11 5.01
C PHE A 18 -1.45 -6.17 5.33
N CYS A 19 -1.06 -5.39 4.33
CA CYS A 19 -0.13 -4.28 4.45
C CYS A 19 -0.77 -3.04 3.83
N VAL A 20 -0.92 -1.95 4.59
CA VAL A 20 -1.37 -0.65 4.08
C VAL A 20 -0.17 0.25 3.89
N PHE A 21 -0.05 0.90 2.74
CA PHE A 21 0.75 2.11 2.60
C PHE A 21 -0.13 3.33 2.70
N ASP A 22 0.19 4.17 3.67
CA ASP A 22 -0.57 5.35 4.04
C ASP A 22 0.34 6.58 3.98
N PRO A 23 0.34 7.32 2.86
CA PRO A 23 1.13 8.53 2.70
C PRO A 23 0.74 9.68 3.63
N GLU A 24 -0.48 9.69 4.16
CA GLU A 24 -1.05 10.85 4.88
C GLU A 24 -1.20 10.61 6.39
N GLY A 25 -1.06 9.37 6.86
CA GLY A 25 -1.16 9.04 8.29
C GLY A 25 -2.59 8.80 8.77
N ASP A 26 -3.53 8.62 7.86
CA ASP A 26 -4.96 8.39 8.10
C ASP A 26 -5.29 7.11 8.88
N TYR A 27 -4.36 6.15 8.96
CA TYR A 27 -4.56 4.85 9.58
C TYR A 27 -3.86 4.73 10.93
N ASP A 28 -3.46 5.86 11.52
CA ASP A 28 -2.96 5.85 12.90
C ASP A 28 -4.03 5.32 13.86
N GLY A 29 -3.67 4.34 14.68
CA GLY A 29 -4.59 3.67 15.59
C GLY A 29 -5.49 2.59 14.96
N LEU A 30 -5.23 2.15 13.71
CA LEU A 30 -5.95 1.00 13.12
C LEU A 30 -5.79 -0.25 14.00
N GLU A 31 -6.89 -0.71 14.59
CA GLU A 31 -6.88 -1.89 15.46
C GLU A 31 -6.45 -3.15 14.70
N GLY A 32 -5.66 -4.00 15.36
CA GLY A 32 -5.17 -5.24 14.75
C GLY A 32 -4.03 -5.05 13.75
N ALA A 33 -3.45 -3.85 13.64
CA ALA A 33 -2.27 -3.57 12.82
C ALA A 33 -1.16 -2.88 13.61
N VAL A 34 0.08 -3.15 13.21
CA VAL A 34 1.28 -2.51 13.75
C VAL A 34 1.73 -1.42 12.77
N ARG A 35 1.83 -0.19 13.27
CA ARG A 35 2.32 0.94 12.50
C ARG A 35 3.85 0.96 12.43
N VAL A 36 4.39 1.28 11.26
CA VAL A 36 5.81 1.55 11.00
C VAL A 36 5.93 2.98 10.49
N GLY A 37 6.76 3.79 11.16
CA GLY A 37 6.86 5.23 10.93
C GLY A 37 5.74 6.05 11.57
N ASP A 38 5.89 7.36 11.66
CA ASP A 38 4.89 8.34 12.11
C ASP A 38 5.21 9.74 11.53
N GLY A 39 4.59 10.79 12.07
CA GLY A 39 4.86 12.17 11.67
C GLY A 39 6.26 12.69 12.04
N SER A 40 7.05 11.97 12.83
CA SER A 40 8.41 12.35 13.24
C SER A 40 9.49 11.36 12.80
N SER A 41 9.13 10.10 12.55
CA SER A 41 10.05 9.02 12.16
C SER A 41 9.63 8.40 10.84
N GLU A 42 10.57 8.32 9.90
CA GLU A 42 10.34 7.63 8.63
C GLU A 42 10.20 6.10 8.85
N PRO A 43 9.36 5.43 8.04
CA PRO A 43 9.32 3.97 8.03
C PRO A 43 10.58 3.41 7.38
N THR A 44 11.04 2.25 7.84
CA THR A 44 12.15 1.53 7.18
C THR A 44 11.67 0.24 6.55
N LYS A 45 12.25 -0.11 5.40
CA LYS A 45 11.99 -1.39 4.71
C LYS A 45 12.20 -2.61 5.62
N ALA A 46 13.28 -2.60 6.41
CA ALA A 46 13.58 -3.70 7.33
C ALA A 46 12.46 -3.90 8.35
N GLN A 47 12.00 -2.84 9.02
CA GLN A 47 10.89 -2.93 9.98
C GLN A 47 9.61 -3.47 9.34
N VAL A 48 9.28 -3.01 8.13
CA VAL A 48 8.08 -3.51 7.43
C VAL A 48 8.20 -5.00 7.14
N LEU A 49 9.33 -5.44 6.57
CA LEU A 49 9.53 -6.85 6.23
C LEU A 49 9.55 -7.74 7.48
N ASP A 50 10.23 -7.33 8.55
CA ASP A 50 10.30 -8.08 9.82
C ASP A 50 8.91 -8.28 10.46
N LEU A 51 8.00 -7.32 10.30
CA LEU A 51 6.62 -7.46 10.78
C LEU A 51 5.79 -8.35 9.86
N ILE A 52 5.96 -8.22 8.54
CA ILE A 52 5.27 -9.05 7.55
C ILE A 52 5.63 -10.54 7.72
N GLU A 53 6.84 -10.86 8.18
CA GLU A 53 7.25 -12.24 8.49
C GLU A 53 6.35 -12.91 9.55
N LYS A 54 5.73 -12.12 10.44
CA LYS A 54 4.85 -12.62 11.51
C LYS A 54 3.43 -12.81 10.95
N PRO A 55 2.92 -14.05 10.84
CA PRO A 55 1.66 -14.34 10.15
C PRO A 55 0.44 -13.57 10.68
N ASP A 56 0.40 -13.32 12.00
CA ASP A 56 -0.72 -12.68 12.69
C ASP A 56 -0.56 -11.15 12.82
N THR A 57 0.41 -10.56 12.12
CA THR A 57 0.70 -9.12 12.18
C THR A 57 0.28 -8.43 10.88
N ASN A 58 -0.73 -7.57 10.96
CA ASN A 58 -1.01 -6.61 9.89
C ASN A 58 -0.10 -5.40 10.04
N VAL A 59 0.24 -4.75 8.93
CA VAL A 59 1.20 -3.64 8.93
C VAL A 59 0.59 -2.40 8.30
N VAL A 60 0.79 -1.25 8.95
CA VAL A 60 0.52 0.08 8.38
C VAL A 60 1.85 0.80 8.20
N VAL A 61 2.22 1.07 6.96
CA VAL A 61 3.40 1.84 6.59
C VAL A 61 2.98 3.30 6.50
N ASN A 62 3.31 4.08 7.53
CA ASN A 62 3.00 5.49 7.60
C ASN A 62 4.11 6.30 6.92
N GLY A 63 3.77 6.96 5.83
CA GLY A 63 4.67 7.78 5.02
C GLY A 63 4.66 9.28 5.38
N LEU A 64 4.08 9.67 6.51
CA LEU A 64 3.88 11.08 6.86
C LEU A 64 5.21 11.83 7.04
N ALA A 65 6.22 11.19 7.63
CA ALA A 65 7.58 11.75 7.74
C ALA A 65 8.38 11.74 6.41
N LEU A 66 7.95 10.98 5.39
CA LEU A 66 8.60 10.98 4.07
C LEU A 66 8.17 12.21 3.27
N ARG A 67 9.13 12.91 2.64
CA ARG A 67 8.79 13.98 1.70
C ARG A 67 8.01 13.43 0.53
N VAL A 68 7.10 14.22 -0.03
CA VAL A 68 6.21 13.81 -1.13
C VAL A 68 6.97 13.19 -2.31
N ASN A 69 8.16 13.70 -2.64
CA ASN A 69 9.01 13.19 -3.71
C ASN A 69 9.81 11.92 -3.36
N GLU A 70 9.94 11.58 -2.08
CA GLU A 70 10.65 10.38 -1.59
C GLU A 70 9.71 9.17 -1.50
N ARG A 71 8.40 9.39 -1.30
CA ARG A 71 7.38 8.34 -1.17
C ARG A 71 7.37 7.34 -2.34
N PRO A 72 7.41 7.75 -3.63
CA PRO A 72 7.50 6.80 -4.73
C PRO A 72 8.77 5.92 -4.64
N GLY A 73 9.90 6.53 -4.28
CA GLY A 73 11.18 5.83 -4.17
C GLY A 73 11.15 4.77 -3.07
N PHE A 74 10.64 5.14 -1.89
CA PHE A 74 10.46 4.21 -0.78
C PHE A 74 9.52 3.05 -1.14
N PHE A 75 8.37 3.35 -1.76
CA PHE A 75 7.42 2.31 -2.20
C PHE A 75 8.10 1.33 -3.17
N ALA A 76 8.83 1.85 -4.16
CA ALA A 76 9.55 1.05 -5.14
C ALA A 76 10.62 0.14 -4.51
N ASP A 77 11.35 0.62 -3.50
CA ASP A 77 12.35 -0.20 -2.79
C ASP A 77 11.70 -1.32 -1.95
N LEU A 78 10.52 -1.09 -1.39
CA LEU A 78 9.83 -2.09 -0.56
C LEU A 78 9.17 -3.21 -1.38
N LEU A 79 8.69 -2.91 -2.59
CA LEU A 79 7.94 -3.88 -3.42
C LEU A 79 8.67 -5.20 -3.73
N PRO A 80 9.97 -5.23 -4.10
CA PRO A 80 10.69 -6.49 -4.30
C PRO A 80 10.70 -7.38 -3.06
N GLY A 81 10.80 -6.79 -1.86
CA GLY A 81 10.77 -7.53 -0.60
C GLY A 81 9.41 -8.18 -0.36
N LEU A 82 8.33 -7.41 -0.56
CA LEU A 82 6.95 -7.90 -0.46
C LEU A 82 6.66 -8.98 -1.53
N GLY A 83 7.12 -8.80 -2.76
CA GLY A 83 6.97 -9.76 -3.84
C GLY A 83 7.66 -11.10 -3.54
N ASN A 84 8.91 -11.05 -3.05
CA ASN A 84 9.63 -12.26 -2.63
C ASN A 84 8.94 -12.98 -1.46
N PHE A 85 8.42 -12.22 -0.49
CA PHE A 85 7.70 -12.79 0.64
C PHE A 85 6.37 -13.45 0.19
N ARG A 86 5.61 -12.78 -0.69
CA ARG A 86 4.39 -13.32 -1.31
C ARG A 86 4.65 -14.58 -2.10
N TYR A 87 5.72 -14.62 -2.90
CA TYR A 87 6.09 -15.82 -3.64
C TYR A 87 6.31 -17.03 -2.73
N ARG A 88 6.90 -16.83 -1.55
CA ARG A 88 7.21 -17.90 -0.60
C ARG A 88 6.04 -18.30 0.31
N THR A 89 5.16 -17.35 0.64
CA THR A 89 4.22 -17.50 1.77
C THR A 89 2.77 -17.18 1.43
N ALA A 90 2.51 -16.69 0.20
CA ALA A 90 1.26 -16.09 -0.22
C ALA A 90 0.80 -14.87 0.62
N ARG A 91 1.72 -14.30 1.42
CA ARG A 91 1.45 -13.20 2.34
C ARG A 91 2.32 -11.96 2.05
N PRO A 92 1.90 -10.74 2.42
CA PRO A 92 0.56 -10.42 2.93
C PRO A 92 -0.48 -10.69 1.85
N HIS A 93 -1.66 -11.16 2.23
CA HIS A 93 -2.72 -11.51 1.28
C HIS A 93 -3.19 -10.26 0.53
N TRP A 94 -3.26 -9.13 1.23
CA TRP A 94 -3.70 -7.85 0.67
C TRP A 94 -2.63 -6.77 0.82
N LEU A 95 -2.43 -6.02 -0.26
CA LEU A 95 -1.67 -4.77 -0.27
C LEU A 95 -2.65 -3.65 -0.55
N VAL A 96 -2.82 -2.74 0.41
CA VAL A 96 -3.67 -1.55 0.23
C VAL A 96 -2.75 -0.37 0.05
N VAL A 97 -2.92 0.36 -1.04
CA VAL A 97 -2.17 1.57 -1.34
C VAL A 97 -3.12 2.74 -1.29
N ASP A 98 -3.10 3.48 -0.19
CA ASP A 98 -3.89 4.71 -0.07
C ASP A 98 -3.18 5.89 -0.70
N GLU A 99 -3.98 6.86 -1.15
CA GLU A 99 -3.56 7.99 -1.98
C GLU A 99 -2.51 7.60 -3.02
N ALA A 100 -2.84 6.56 -3.80
CA ALA A 100 -1.93 5.88 -4.72
C ALA A 100 -1.27 6.81 -5.75
N HIS A 101 -1.86 7.98 -6.01
CA HIS A 101 -1.28 9.01 -6.85
C HIS A 101 0.04 9.60 -6.28
N HIS A 102 0.30 9.47 -4.97
CA HIS A 102 1.58 9.81 -4.35
C HIS A 102 2.66 8.75 -4.53
N LEU A 103 2.30 7.48 -4.75
CA LEU A 103 3.27 6.37 -4.84
C LEU A 103 3.53 5.93 -6.29
N LEU A 104 2.52 6.04 -7.14
CA LEU A 104 2.55 5.62 -8.55
C LEU A 104 2.22 6.80 -9.49
N PRO A 105 2.98 7.92 -9.45
CA PRO A 105 2.64 9.11 -10.21
C PRO A 105 2.80 8.91 -11.72
N LYS A 106 1.99 9.64 -12.49
CA LYS A 106 1.96 9.58 -13.96
C LYS A 106 3.30 9.81 -14.67
N ARG A 107 4.16 10.65 -14.08
CA ARG A 107 5.47 11.03 -14.64
C ARG A 107 6.58 10.36 -13.84
N ARG A 108 6.81 9.07 -14.12
CA ARG A 108 7.88 8.30 -13.51
C ARG A 108 8.31 7.16 -14.45
N ASP A 109 9.53 7.26 -14.97
CA ASP A 109 10.04 6.41 -16.06
C ASP A 109 10.28 4.95 -15.64
N ASP A 110 10.50 4.67 -14.35
CA ASP A 110 10.73 3.33 -13.80
C ASP A 110 9.45 2.62 -13.34
N THR A 111 8.26 3.22 -13.52
CA THR A 111 6.99 2.64 -13.05
C THR A 111 6.73 1.24 -13.63
N ARG A 112 7.10 0.98 -14.89
CA ARG A 112 6.97 -0.36 -15.49
C ARG A 112 7.83 -1.41 -14.82
N ALA A 113 9.07 -1.07 -14.46
CA ALA A 113 9.96 -1.99 -13.77
C ALA A 113 9.40 -2.31 -12.37
N ILE A 114 8.82 -1.32 -11.69
CA ILE A 114 8.20 -1.48 -10.38
C ILE A 114 6.96 -2.39 -10.45
N LEU A 115 6.13 -2.21 -11.47
CA LEU A 115 4.88 -2.96 -11.68
C LEU A 115 5.07 -4.33 -12.34
N SER A 116 6.27 -4.64 -12.85
CA SER A 116 6.60 -5.97 -13.38
C SER A 116 6.60 -7.06 -12.29
N LEU A 117 6.66 -6.65 -11.02
CA LEU A 117 6.18 -7.44 -9.90
C LEU A 117 4.66 -7.40 -9.91
N GLU A 118 4.00 -8.31 -10.64
CA GLU A 118 2.55 -8.50 -10.47
C GLU A 118 2.27 -8.76 -8.98
N LEU A 119 1.56 -7.84 -8.33
CA LEU A 119 1.14 -7.97 -6.94
C LEU A 119 -0.37 -8.24 -6.93
N PRO A 120 -0.80 -9.49 -7.17
CA PRO A 120 -2.20 -9.86 -7.03
C PRO A 120 -2.68 -9.57 -5.60
N GLY A 121 -3.97 -9.30 -5.43
CA GLY A 121 -4.49 -8.85 -4.14
C GLY A 121 -3.95 -7.47 -3.75
N THR A 122 -3.98 -6.52 -4.68
CA THR A 122 -3.65 -5.10 -4.43
C THR A 122 -4.87 -4.22 -4.65
N VAL A 123 -5.13 -3.31 -3.72
CA VAL A 123 -6.18 -2.30 -3.79
C VAL A 123 -5.50 -0.94 -3.90
N LEU A 124 -5.80 -0.19 -4.98
CA LEU A 124 -5.35 1.18 -5.15
C LEU A 124 -6.51 2.11 -4.80
N ILE A 125 -6.28 3.03 -3.86
CA ILE A 125 -7.26 4.03 -3.43
C ILE A 125 -6.70 5.40 -3.77
N THR A 126 -7.51 6.24 -4.40
CA THR A 126 -7.09 7.59 -4.81
C THR A 126 -8.31 8.46 -5.07
N VAL A 127 -8.16 9.76 -4.83
CA VAL A 127 -9.08 10.79 -5.32
C VAL A 127 -8.64 11.42 -6.66
N HIS A 128 -7.43 11.10 -7.12
CA HIS A 128 -6.81 11.63 -8.34
C HIS A 128 -6.38 10.50 -9.30
N PRO A 129 -7.32 9.73 -9.90
CA PRO A 129 -6.97 8.66 -10.83
C PRO A 129 -6.20 9.15 -12.06
N GLU A 130 -6.42 10.39 -12.51
CA GLU A 130 -5.70 11.03 -13.60
C GLU A 130 -4.22 11.30 -13.33
N ALA A 131 -3.83 11.31 -12.05
CA ALA A 131 -2.47 11.50 -11.58
C ALA A 131 -1.69 10.19 -11.40
N ILE A 132 -2.36 9.03 -11.51
CA ILE A 132 -1.71 7.71 -11.47
C ILE A 132 -1.08 7.37 -12.83
N SER A 133 0.02 6.62 -12.80
CA SER A 133 0.64 6.03 -13.98
C SER A 133 -0.34 5.19 -14.80
N THR A 134 -0.37 5.45 -16.11
CA THR A 134 -1.15 4.66 -17.07
C THR A 134 -0.76 3.18 -17.02
N ASP A 135 0.50 2.86 -16.75
CA ASP A 135 0.94 1.47 -16.64
C ASP A 135 0.39 0.80 -15.36
N ALA A 136 0.23 1.53 -14.25
CA ALA A 136 -0.44 1.01 -13.05
C ALA A 136 -1.93 0.78 -13.30
N LEU A 137 -2.60 1.75 -13.94
CA LEU A 137 -4.02 1.65 -14.26
C LEU A 137 -4.33 0.48 -15.21
N ARG A 138 -3.40 0.11 -16.09
CA ARG A 138 -3.55 -1.06 -17.00
C ARG A 138 -3.61 -2.40 -16.26
N LEU A 139 -3.10 -2.47 -15.04
CA LEU A 139 -3.13 -3.69 -14.22
C LEU A 139 -4.41 -3.81 -13.39
N VAL A 140 -5.21 -2.74 -13.31
CA VAL A 140 -6.45 -2.74 -12.55
C VAL A 140 -7.49 -3.58 -13.28
N THR A 141 -8.01 -4.60 -12.61
CA THR A 141 -9.00 -5.54 -13.16
C THR A 141 -10.44 -5.16 -12.81
N ALA A 142 -10.64 -4.38 -11.74
CA ALA A 142 -11.93 -3.89 -11.28
C ALA A 142 -11.80 -2.47 -10.75
N VAL A 143 -12.82 -1.65 -10.99
CA VAL A 143 -12.90 -0.27 -10.50
C VAL A 143 -14.16 -0.14 -9.67
N ILE A 144 -14.01 0.41 -8.46
CA ILE A 144 -15.12 0.81 -7.59
C ILE A 144 -15.03 2.33 -7.45
N ALA A 145 -16.05 3.04 -7.92
CA ALA A 145 -16.16 4.48 -7.78
C ALA A 145 -17.20 4.82 -6.70
N LEU A 146 -16.91 5.84 -5.90
CA LEU A 146 -17.76 6.28 -4.79
C LEU A 146 -18.08 7.77 -4.95
N GLY A 147 -19.35 8.11 -4.69
CA GLY A 147 -19.82 9.50 -4.66
C GLY A 147 -20.80 9.85 -5.79
N PRO A 148 -21.31 11.09 -5.81
CA PRO A 148 -22.42 11.48 -6.69
C PRO A 148 -22.08 11.49 -8.18
N LYS A 149 -20.79 11.54 -8.52
CA LYS A 149 -20.26 11.58 -9.90
C LYS A 149 -19.47 10.32 -10.25
N ALA A 150 -19.63 9.28 -9.44
CA ALA A 150 -19.06 7.95 -9.67
C ALA A 150 -19.64 7.31 -10.93
#